data_AF-A0A9D5CH10-F1
#
_entry.id   AF-A0A9D5CH10-F1
#
_cell.length_a   1.000
_cell.length_b   1.000
_cell.length_c   1.000
_cell.angle_alpha   90.00
_cell.angle_beta   90.00
_cell.angle_gamma   90.00
#
_symmetry.space_group_name_H-M   'P 1'
#
loop_
_entity.id
_entity.type
_entity.pdbx_description
1 polymer ?
#
loop_
_entity_poly.entity_id
_entity_poly.type
_entity_poly.pdbx_seq_one_letter_code
_entity_poly.pdbx_strand_id
1 'polypeptide(L)'
;MDTFLFTSESVNEGHPDKICDQISDAVLDACLEQDPESKVACETCTKTNMVMVFGEITTKAQVDYEKLVRDTCRGIGFTSADVGLDADHCKVLVNVEQQSPDIAQGVHGHLTKKPEEIGAGDQGHMFGYATDETPELMPLTHVLATKLGAKLTEVRKNKTCAWLRPDGKTQVTVEYRNDGGAMVPIRVHTVLISTQHDETVTNEQIAEDLKEHVIKPVIPSKYLDQRTIFHLNPSGRFVIGGPHGDAGLTGRKIIIDTYGGWGAHGGGAFSGKDPTKVDRSGAYIARQAAKSVVASGLARRCIVQVSYAIGVPEPLSVFVDTYKTGKIPDRDILALIKENFDFRPGMIAINLDLKRGGNFRYQKTAAYGHFGRDDPDFTWEKSVISDLDRQIKTKTESLQGREDSTLTPLSLFNSEEEHHGMAMLGRESAVQALNSIIQLHFEKTLEKKHAIDTRRKELWRLFQLFFVFLALMLSAQAQSPPGRLQCRHLWAPVGLLALAHLAFYVAVAQTLRAINGFRYQRRCHKLTLALATDRLKHVKMRAFGVGSGSGSAVPAVEFEVQYQEPPESYLAKFKRSWALHFGFLLCTFGFMASASVVILCF
;
A
#
# COMPACT_ATOMS: atom_id res chain seq x y z
N MET A 1 -27.63 17.34 5.51
CA MET A 1 -26.92 16.15 5.03
C MET A 1 -25.59 16.63 4.53
N ASP A 2 -24.51 16.14 5.12
CA ASP A 2 -23.17 16.63 4.80
C ASP A 2 -22.72 16.01 3.47
N THR A 3 -22.39 16.87 2.51
CA THR A 3 -21.77 16.48 1.24
C THR A 3 -20.31 16.90 1.24
N PHE A 4 -19.51 16.26 0.40
CA PHE A 4 -18.11 16.62 0.19
C PHE A 4 -17.76 16.59 -1.29
N LEU A 5 -16.69 17.29 -1.67
CA LEU A 5 -16.19 17.32 -3.05
C LEU A 5 -15.01 16.37 -3.20
N PHE A 6 -15.03 15.55 -4.24
CA PHE A 6 -13.90 14.72 -4.64
C PHE A 6 -13.59 14.95 -6.11
N THR A 7 -12.29 14.98 -6.45
CA THR A 7 -11.82 15.28 -7.80
C THR A 7 -10.93 14.16 -8.32
N SER A 8 -11.17 13.75 -9.56
CA SER A 8 -10.25 12.92 -10.33
C SER A 8 -9.94 13.57 -11.66
N GLU A 9 -8.76 13.29 -12.20
CA GLU A 9 -8.33 13.73 -13.52
C GLU A 9 -8.05 12.56 -14.45
N SER A 10 -7.90 12.86 -15.73
CA SER A 10 -7.43 11.96 -16.78
C SER A 10 -6.72 12.75 -17.88
N VAL A 11 -5.95 12.07 -18.70
CA VAL A 11 -5.25 12.66 -19.85
C VAL A 11 -5.44 11.77 -21.08
N ASN A 12 -5.39 12.38 -22.26
CA ASN A 12 -5.63 11.69 -23.51
C ASN A 12 -4.39 10.89 -23.96
N GLU A 13 -4.55 10.04 -24.97
CA GLU A 13 -3.45 9.27 -25.58
C GLU A 13 -2.29 10.12 -26.11
N GLY A 14 -2.51 11.42 -26.39
CA GLY A 14 -1.49 12.35 -26.86
C GLY A 14 -0.68 13.06 -25.76
N HIS A 15 -1.03 12.87 -24.49
CA HIS A 15 -0.22 13.42 -23.39
C HIS A 15 1.17 12.77 -23.38
N PRO A 16 2.28 13.51 -23.21
CA PRO A 16 3.63 12.96 -23.39
C PRO A 16 3.93 11.74 -22.50
N ASP A 17 3.54 11.75 -21.22
CA ASP A 17 3.65 10.55 -20.39
C ASP A 17 2.83 9.36 -20.92
N LYS A 18 1.65 9.59 -21.50
CA LYS A 18 0.83 8.52 -22.10
C LYS A 18 1.34 8.03 -23.43
N ILE A 19 2.06 8.84 -24.19
CA ILE A 19 2.83 8.37 -25.35
C ILE A 19 3.86 7.34 -24.87
N CYS A 20 4.59 7.64 -23.79
CA CYS A 20 5.58 6.73 -23.22
C CYS A 20 4.97 5.41 -22.74
N ASP A 21 3.86 5.46 -22.00
CA ASP A 21 3.14 4.24 -21.57
C ASP A 21 2.71 3.38 -22.77
N GLN A 22 2.13 3.99 -23.81
CA GLN A 22 1.68 3.28 -25.02
C GLN A 22 2.83 2.67 -25.82
N ILE A 23 3.98 3.35 -25.92
CA ILE A 23 5.17 2.81 -26.59
C ILE A 23 5.73 1.63 -25.79
N SER A 24 5.89 1.79 -24.48
CA SER A 24 6.37 0.74 -23.58
C SER A 24 5.51 -0.54 -23.69
N ASP A 25 4.18 -0.39 -23.74
CA ASP A 25 3.29 -1.55 -23.92
C ASP A 25 3.21 -2.07 -25.35
N ALA A 26 3.42 -1.24 -26.37
CA ALA A 26 3.56 -1.72 -27.75
C ALA A 26 4.79 -2.63 -27.92
N VAL A 27 5.91 -2.28 -27.27
CA VAL A 27 7.10 -3.13 -27.22
C VAL A 27 6.80 -4.43 -26.49
N LEU A 28 6.12 -4.38 -25.35
CA LEU A 28 5.71 -5.58 -24.62
C LEU A 28 4.82 -6.51 -25.47
N ASP A 29 3.80 -5.95 -26.12
CA ASP A 29 2.89 -6.72 -26.98
C ASP A 29 3.66 -7.42 -28.11
N ALA A 30 4.58 -6.71 -28.77
CA ALA A 30 5.42 -7.27 -29.83
C ALA A 30 6.35 -8.38 -29.34
N CYS A 31 6.90 -8.27 -28.13
CA CYS A 31 7.67 -9.34 -27.51
C CYS A 31 6.80 -10.57 -27.21
N LEU A 32 5.64 -10.38 -26.57
CA LEU A 32 4.75 -11.48 -26.16
C LEU A 32 4.07 -12.17 -27.34
N GLU A 33 3.85 -11.48 -28.46
CA GLU A 33 3.30 -12.06 -29.68
C GLU A 33 4.19 -13.18 -30.25
N GLN A 34 5.51 -12.99 -30.21
CA GLN A 34 6.47 -13.97 -30.73
C GLN A 34 7.03 -14.90 -29.64
N ASP A 35 7.14 -14.42 -28.41
CA ASP A 35 7.68 -15.16 -27.26
C ASP A 35 6.87 -14.85 -25.99
N PRO A 36 5.86 -15.68 -25.66
CA PRO A 36 5.05 -15.52 -24.45
C PRO A 36 5.85 -15.59 -23.12
N GLU A 37 7.08 -16.09 -23.16
CA GLU A 37 7.97 -16.16 -21.99
C GLU A 37 8.93 -14.96 -21.88
N SER A 38 8.79 -13.96 -22.76
CA SER A 38 9.56 -12.73 -22.72
C SER A 38 9.58 -12.11 -21.32
N LYS A 39 10.75 -11.64 -20.91
CA LYS A 39 10.93 -10.83 -19.70
C LYS A 39 11.16 -9.40 -20.15
N VAL A 40 10.24 -8.52 -19.82
CA VAL A 40 10.20 -7.14 -20.34
C VAL A 40 10.05 -6.17 -19.17
N ALA A 41 10.95 -5.20 -19.13
CA ALA A 41 10.90 -3.97 -18.34
C ALA A 41 11.29 -2.80 -19.26
N CYS A 42 10.40 -2.48 -20.20
CA CYS A 42 10.63 -1.46 -21.23
C CYS A 42 10.17 -0.09 -20.72
N GLU A 43 11.10 0.80 -20.50
CA GLU A 43 10.86 2.20 -20.16
C GLU A 43 10.96 3.07 -21.41
N THR A 44 10.13 4.12 -21.45
CA THR A 44 10.16 5.12 -22.51
C THR A 44 10.25 6.50 -21.90
N CYS A 45 11.07 7.38 -22.47
CA CYS A 45 10.99 8.81 -22.23
C CYS A 45 10.94 9.59 -23.55
N THR A 46 10.36 10.79 -23.52
CA THR A 46 10.26 11.66 -24.69
C THR A 46 10.41 13.12 -24.31
N LYS A 47 10.98 13.90 -25.24
CA LYS A 47 11.01 15.35 -25.22
C LYS A 47 11.02 15.86 -26.67
N THR A 48 11.16 17.17 -26.87
CA THR A 48 11.23 17.81 -28.17
C THR A 48 12.09 17.02 -29.16
N ASN A 49 11.45 16.52 -30.22
CA ASN A 49 12.07 15.79 -31.33
C ASN A 49 12.83 14.50 -30.94
N MET A 50 12.51 13.88 -29.80
CA MET A 50 13.21 12.69 -29.31
C MET A 50 12.28 11.73 -28.56
N VAL A 51 12.41 10.45 -28.85
CA VAL A 51 11.90 9.35 -28.05
C VAL A 51 13.07 8.41 -27.72
N MET A 52 13.19 8.00 -26.47
CA MET A 52 14.14 6.99 -26.04
C MET A 52 13.40 5.81 -25.43
N VAL A 53 13.69 4.61 -25.93
CA VAL A 53 13.27 3.34 -25.33
C VAL A 53 14.49 2.69 -24.66
N PHE A 54 14.34 2.29 -23.41
CA PHE A 54 15.42 1.76 -22.59
C PHE A 54 14.91 0.76 -21.55
N GLY A 55 15.82 0.17 -20.77
CA GLY A 55 15.49 -0.84 -19.75
C GLY A 55 15.91 -2.24 -20.17
N GLU A 56 15.30 -3.27 -19.59
CA GLU A 56 15.77 -4.65 -19.71
C GLU A 56 14.76 -5.56 -20.42
N ILE A 57 15.19 -6.18 -21.52
CA ILE A 57 14.40 -7.13 -22.30
C ILE A 57 15.21 -8.40 -22.57
N THR A 58 14.66 -9.54 -22.14
CA THR A 58 15.13 -10.88 -22.50
C THR A 58 14.01 -11.60 -23.23
N THR A 59 14.19 -11.79 -24.54
CA THR A 59 13.18 -12.37 -25.43
C THR A 59 13.84 -13.13 -26.59
N LYS A 60 13.13 -14.10 -27.15
CA LYS A 60 13.45 -14.73 -28.44
C LYS A 60 12.84 -13.96 -29.63
N ALA A 61 11.95 -13.01 -29.37
CA ALA A 61 11.31 -12.19 -30.39
C ALA A 61 12.32 -11.33 -31.15
N GLN A 62 12.07 -11.15 -32.45
CA GLN A 62 12.78 -10.16 -33.26
C GLN A 62 11.90 -8.90 -33.32
N VAL A 63 12.34 -7.85 -32.62
CA VAL A 63 11.55 -6.62 -32.45
C VAL A 63 12.32 -5.44 -33.04
N ASP A 64 11.69 -4.75 -34.00
CA ASP A 64 12.15 -3.46 -34.49
C ASP A 64 11.58 -2.35 -33.59
N TYR A 65 12.35 -1.99 -32.55
CA TYR A 65 11.93 -0.98 -31.57
C TYR A 65 11.69 0.38 -32.22
N GLU A 66 12.52 0.78 -33.18
CA GLU A 66 12.38 2.08 -33.84
C GLU A 66 11.07 2.13 -34.62
N LYS A 67 10.78 1.10 -35.41
CA LYS A 67 9.51 1.01 -36.14
C LYS A 67 8.30 1.07 -35.20
N LEU A 68 8.32 0.34 -34.07
CA LEU A 68 7.22 0.36 -33.09
C LEU A 68 7.00 1.74 -32.46
N VAL A 69 8.07 2.44 -32.11
CA VAL A 69 8.02 3.82 -31.61
C VAL A 69 7.32 4.72 -32.62
N ARG A 70 7.77 4.69 -33.89
CA ARG A 70 7.23 5.53 -34.95
C ARG A 70 5.77 5.21 -35.25
N ASP A 71 5.43 3.92 -35.36
CA ASP A 71 4.06 3.46 -35.64
C ASP A 71 3.09 3.85 -34.52
N THR A 72 3.52 3.72 -33.26
CA THR A 72 2.72 4.13 -32.09
C THR A 72 2.48 5.63 -32.10
N CYS A 73 3.53 6.45 -32.30
CA CYS A 73 3.39 7.91 -32.38
C CYS A 73 2.45 8.33 -33.53
N ARG A 74 2.57 7.69 -34.69
CA ARG A 74 1.72 7.96 -35.86
C ARG A 74 0.26 7.58 -35.59
N GLY A 75 0.01 6.44 -34.96
CA GLY A 75 -1.34 5.97 -34.59
C GLY A 75 -2.06 6.89 -33.60
N ILE A 76 -1.31 7.56 -32.72
CA ILE A 76 -1.82 8.60 -31.80
C ILE A 76 -2.20 9.89 -32.57
N GLY A 77 -1.42 10.23 -33.60
CA GLY A 77 -1.64 11.40 -34.45
C GLY A 77 -0.48 12.40 -34.46
N PHE A 78 0.72 12.00 -34.03
CA PHE A 78 1.94 12.81 -34.10
C PHE A 78 2.63 12.64 -35.46
N THR A 79 2.13 13.37 -36.45
CA THR A 79 2.53 13.24 -37.87
C THR A 79 3.21 14.49 -38.44
N SER A 80 3.55 15.48 -37.60
CA SER A 80 4.25 16.69 -38.02
C SER A 80 4.85 17.43 -36.82
N ALA A 81 5.87 18.26 -37.07
CA ALA A 81 6.44 19.14 -36.04
C ALA A 81 5.39 20.07 -35.42
N ASP A 82 4.41 20.53 -36.21
CA ASP A 82 3.38 21.47 -35.78
C ASP A 82 2.47 20.93 -34.67
N VAL A 83 2.23 19.62 -34.64
CA VAL A 83 1.40 18.99 -33.60
C VAL A 83 2.20 18.59 -32.35
N GLY A 84 3.53 18.79 -32.34
CA GLY A 84 4.40 18.62 -31.18
C GLY A 84 5.38 17.45 -31.24
N LEU A 85 5.23 16.55 -32.22
CA LEU A 85 6.20 15.50 -32.55
C LEU A 85 5.89 14.99 -33.97
N ASP A 86 6.95 14.73 -34.74
CA ASP A 86 6.86 14.11 -36.06
C ASP A 86 7.39 12.67 -35.99
N ALA A 87 6.52 11.68 -36.11
CA ALA A 87 6.88 10.27 -36.04
C ALA A 87 7.91 9.84 -37.11
N ASP A 88 7.96 10.52 -38.26
CA ASP A 88 8.84 10.15 -39.37
C ASP A 88 10.22 10.83 -39.29
N HIS A 89 10.33 11.90 -38.49
CA HIS A 89 11.55 12.72 -38.40
C HIS A 89 12.15 12.82 -36.99
N CYS A 90 11.45 12.37 -35.94
CA CYS A 90 11.98 12.37 -34.59
C CYS A 90 13.17 11.42 -34.43
N LYS A 91 14.08 11.77 -33.53
CA LYS A 91 15.17 10.89 -33.12
C LYS A 91 14.60 9.77 -32.25
N VAL A 92 14.88 8.53 -32.62
CA VAL A 92 14.57 7.37 -31.78
C VAL A 92 15.89 6.81 -31.24
N LEU A 93 16.03 6.80 -29.92
CA LEU A 93 17.20 6.28 -29.22
C LEU A 93 16.83 4.94 -28.58
N VAL A 94 17.56 3.89 -28.91
CA VAL A 94 17.34 2.55 -28.36
C VAL A 94 18.51 2.22 -27.43
N ASN A 95 18.22 2.09 -26.14
CA ASN A 95 19.20 1.75 -25.10
C ASN A 95 18.66 0.61 -24.22
N VAL A 96 18.39 -0.53 -24.84
CA VAL A 96 17.81 -1.73 -24.22
C VAL A 96 18.90 -2.76 -23.96
N GLU A 97 18.96 -3.30 -22.74
CA GLU A 97 19.88 -4.35 -22.33
C GLU A 97 19.14 -5.66 -22.01
N GLN A 98 19.88 -6.76 -21.78
CA GLN A 98 19.28 -8.01 -21.29
C GLN A 98 19.04 -7.93 -19.78
N GLN A 99 18.04 -8.67 -19.28
CA GLN A 99 17.78 -8.77 -17.85
C GLN A 99 18.99 -9.37 -17.10
N SER A 100 19.27 -8.84 -15.90
CA SER A 100 20.31 -9.38 -15.01
C SER A 100 20.10 -10.89 -14.73
N PRO A 101 21.13 -11.73 -14.94
CA PRO A 101 21.07 -13.16 -14.61
C PRO A 101 20.72 -13.45 -13.15
N ASP A 102 21.13 -12.58 -12.21
CA ASP A 102 20.85 -12.74 -10.77
C ASP A 102 19.35 -12.61 -10.46
N ILE A 103 18.65 -11.71 -11.16
CA ILE A 103 17.19 -11.55 -11.05
C ILE A 103 16.50 -12.76 -11.69
N ALA A 104 16.96 -13.19 -12.87
CA ALA A 104 16.39 -14.32 -13.58
C ALA A 104 16.42 -15.62 -12.76
N GLN A 105 17.51 -15.87 -12.02
CA GLN A 105 17.64 -17.02 -11.13
C GLN A 105 16.63 -16.99 -9.97
N GLY A 106 16.45 -15.84 -9.32
CA GLY A 106 15.53 -15.68 -8.19
C GLY A 106 14.06 -15.83 -8.58
N VAL A 107 13.67 -15.23 -9.72
CA VAL A 107 12.27 -15.13 -10.15
C VAL A 107 11.79 -16.42 -10.83
N HIS A 108 12.47 -16.86 -11.87
CA HIS A 108 12.03 -17.99 -12.71
C HIS A 108 13.09 -19.09 -12.89
N GLY A 109 14.23 -19.00 -12.19
CA GLY A 109 15.29 -20.01 -12.25
C GLY A 109 15.83 -20.22 -13.67
N HIS A 110 16.03 -19.15 -14.45
CA HIS A 110 16.35 -19.25 -15.88
C HIS A 110 15.32 -20.07 -16.70
N LEU A 111 14.03 -19.93 -16.35
CA LEU A 111 12.90 -20.61 -17.00
C LEU A 111 12.79 -22.10 -16.64
N THR A 112 13.36 -22.51 -15.49
CA THR A 112 13.25 -23.89 -14.99
C THR A 112 12.17 -24.08 -13.92
N LYS A 113 11.72 -22.99 -13.28
CA LYS A 113 10.69 -23.06 -12.24
C LYS A 113 9.31 -23.34 -12.82
N LYS A 114 8.53 -24.16 -12.12
CA LYS A 114 7.10 -24.36 -12.45
C LYS A 114 6.28 -23.11 -12.11
N PRO A 115 5.10 -22.89 -12.74
CA PRO A 115 4.27 -21.72 -12.46
C PRO A 115 3.98 -21.46 -10.97
N GLU A 116 3.71 -22.51 -10.20
CA GLU A 116 3.45 -22.45 -8.76
C GLU A 116 4.69 -22.07 -7.92
N GLU A 117 5.89 -22.16 -8.49
CA GLU A 117 7.18 -21.84 -7.87
C GLU A 117 7.77 -20.51 -8.35
N ILE A 118 7.15 -19.87 -9.36
CA ILE A 118 7.60 -18.57 -9.87
C ILE A 118 7.49 -17.54 -8.74
N GLY A 119 8.62 -16.96 -8.38
CA GLY A 119 8.70 -15.91 -7.38
C GLY A 119 8.26 -14.56 -7.95
N ALA A 120 7.89 -13.62 -7.09
CA ALA A 120 7.61 -12.26 -7.52
C ALA A 120 8.83 -11.62 -8.20
N GLY A 121 8.60 -10.92 -9.32
CA GLY A 121 9.64 -10.23 -10.09
C GLY A 121 10.36 -9.12 -9.31
N ASP A 122 9.69 -8.55 -8.31
CA ASP A 122 10.22 -7.54 -7.39
C ASP A 122 9.44 -7.58 -6.07
N GLN A 123 9.92 -6.87 -5.05
CA GLN A 123 9.12 -6.53 -3.87
C GLN A 123 8.11 -5.41 -4.19
N GLY A 124 7.03 -5.34 -3.43
CA GLY A 124 6.07 -4.25 -3.55
C GLY A 124 4.73 -4.60 -2.91
N HIS A 125 3.82 -3.64 -2.90
CA HIS A 125 2.43 -3.88 -2.53
C HIS A 125 1.49 -3.24 -3.55
N MET A 126 0.34 -3.85 -3.79
CA MET A 126 -0.62 -3.47 -4.82
C MET A 126 -2.01 -3.35 -4.21
N PHE A 127 -2.87 -2.55 -4.84
CA PHE A 127 -4.24 -2.35 -4.39
C PHE A 127 -5.26 -2.61 -5.50
N GLY A 128 -6.31 -3.32 -5.13
CA GLY A 128 -7.55 -3.49 -5.87
C GLY A 128 -8.65 -2.64 -5.24
N TYR A 129 -9.50 -2.02 -6.05
CA TYR A 129 -10.64 -1.25 -5.55
C TYR A 129 -11.88 -1.46 -6.42
N ALA A 130 -13.04 -1.50 -5.79
CA ALA A 130 -14.34 -1.48 -6.45
C ALA A 130 -15.39 -0.77 -5.59
N THR A 131 -16.40 -0.21 -6.25
CA THR A 131 -17.49 0.58 -5.67
C THR A 131 -18.74 0.42 -6.53
N ASP A 132 -19.94 0.41 -5.95
CA ASP A 132 -21.20 0.20 -6.65
C ASP A 132 -21.78 1.46 -7.31
N GLU A 133 -21.05 2.59 -7.28
CA GLU A 133 -21.53 3.88 -7.77
C GLU A 133 -21.66 3.98 -9.31
N THR A 134 -21.05 3.05 -10.06
CA THR A 134 -21.17 2.92 -11.52
C THR A 134 -21.33 1.46 -11.96
N PRO A 135 -21.94 1.20 -13.14
CA PRO A 135 -22.08 -0.18 -13.67
C PRO A 135 -20.77 -0.95 -13.80
N GLU A 136 -19.69 -0.28 -14.18
CA GLU A 136 -18.33 -0.85 -14.32
C GLU A 136 -17.60 -1.04 -12.97
N LEU A 137 -18.29 -0.78 -11.86
CA LEU A 137 -17.80 -0.88 -10.48
C LEU A 137 -16.56 -0.03 -10.20
N MET A 138 -16.57 1.21 -10.71
CA MET A 138 -15.49 2.21 -10.61
C MET A 138 -15.99 3.54 -10.03
N PRO A 139 -15.09 4.38 -9.46
CA PRO A 139 -15.47 5.71 -9.00
C PRO A 139 -15.97 6.61 -10.14
N LEU A 140 -17.11 7.28 -9.95
CA LEU A 140 -17.73 8.13 -10.97
C LEU A 140 -16.82 9.28 -11.40
N THR A 141 -16.09 9.92 -10.47
CA THR A 141 -15.14 11.00 -10.83
C THR A 141 -14.10 10.52 -11.83
N HIS A 142 -13.53 9.33 -11.61
CA HIS A 142 -12.52 8.76 -12.48
C HIS A 142 -13.12 8.32 -13.82
N VAL A 143 -14.27 7.63 -13.79
CA VAL A 143 -14.99 7.21 -14.99
C VAL A 143 -15.32 8.40 -15.90
N LEU A 144 -15.86 9.48 -15.34
CA LEU A 144 -16.24 10.66 -16.13
C LEU A 144 -15.01 11.37 -16.70
N ALA A 145 -13.96 11.61 -15.91
CA ALA A 145 -12.73 12.21 -16.42
C ALA A 145 -12.14 11.37 -17.57
N THR A 146 -12.00 10.06 -17.37
CA THR A 146 -11.48 9.14 -18.38
C THR A 146 -12.34 9.10 -19.65
N LYS A 147 -13.67 9.02 -19.53
CA LYS A 147 -14.58 9.02 -20.68
C LYS A 147 -14.56 10.36 -21.44
N LEU A 148 -14.39 11.50 -20.76
CA LEU A 148 -14.21 12.80 -21.43
C LEU A 148 -12.92 12.81 -22.25
N GLY A 149 -11.82 12.29 -21.70
CA GLY A 149 -10.55 12.19 -22.42
C GLY A 149 -10.63 11.27 -23.64
N ALA A 150 -11.29 10.11 -23.51
CA ALA A 150 -11.54 9.22 -24.63
C ALA A 150 -12.44 9.87 -25.69
N LYS A 151 -13.48 10.61 -25.28
CA LYS A 151 -14.39 11.30 -26.20
C LYS A 151 -13.68 12.41 -26.97
N LEU A 152 -12.78 13.17 -26.36
CA LEU A 152 -11.93 14.16 -27.05
C LEU A 152 -11.15 13.52 -28.19
N THR A 153 -10.52 12.37 -27.94
CA THR A 153 -9.81 11.61 -28.96
C THR A 153 -10.75 11.12 -30.06
N GLU A 154 -11.92 10.61 -29.70
CA GLU A 154 -12.92 10.13 -30.66
C GLU A 154 -13.33 11.23 -31.64
N VAL A 155 -13.73 12.41 -31.12
CA VAL A 155 -14.20 13.53 -31.95
C VAL A 155 -13.07 14.18 -32.78
N ARG A 156 -11.82 14.04 -32.34
CA ARG A 156 -10.63 14.40 -33.14
C ARG A 156 -10.42 13.41 -34.28
N LYS A 157 -10.41 12.10 -33.99
CA LYS A 157 -10.10 11.05 -34.99
C LYS A 157 -11.21 10.93 -36.03
N ASN A 158 -12.48 11.07 -35.63
CA ASN A 158 -13.63 11.05 -36.55
C ASN A 158 -13.90 12.40 -37.24
N LYS A 159 -13.12 13.44 -36.94
CA LYS A 159 -13.19 14.78 -37.53
C LYS A 159 -14.44 15.61 -37.18
N THR A 160 -15.23 15.22 -36.18
CA THR A 160 -16.33 16.06 -35.65
C THR A 160 -15.78 17.39 -35.12
N CYS A 161 -14.67 17.36 -34.39
CA CYS A 161 -13.92 18.55 -33.98
C CYS A 161 -12.51 18.48 -34.60
N ALA A 162 -12.42 18.72 -35.91
CA ALA A 162 -11.19 18.52 -36.68
C ALA A 162 -10.02 19.45 -36.25
N TRP A 163 -10.32 20.54 -35.56
CA TRP A 163 -9.34 21.49 -35.01
C TRP A 163 -8.57 20.93 -33.80
N LEU A 164 -9.03 19.82 -33.20
CA LEU A 164 -8.35 19.18 -32.08
C LEU A 164 -7.01 18.59 -32.48
N ARG A 165 -6.01 18.76 -31.62
CA ARG A 165 -4.72 18.08 -31.68
C ARG A 165 -4.61 17.00 -30.58
N PRO A 166 -3.60 16.12 -30.61
CA PRO A 166 -3.60 14.91 -29.79
C PRO A 166 -3.57 15.11 -28.26
N ASP A 167 -2.88 16.13 -27.75
CA ASP A 167 -2.70 16.33 -26.30
C ASP A 167 -3.96 16.94 -25.65
N GLY A 168 -4.35 16.40 -24.50
CA GLY A 168 -5.55 16.85 -23.79
C GLY A 168 -5.62 16.32 -22.37
N LYS A 169 -6.25 17.10 -21.50
CA LYS A 169 -6.41 16.84 -20.06
C LYS A 169 -7.85 17.13 -19.66
N THR A 170 -8.36 16.31 -18.75
CA THR A 170 -9.73 16.43 -18.24
C THR A 170 -9.73 16.22 -16.73
N GLN A 171 -10.61 16.92 -16.03
CA GLN A 171 -10.77 16.78 -14.59
C GLN A 171 -12.21 17.00 -14.20
N VAL A 172 -12.71 16.16 -13.29
CA VAL A 172 -14.11 16.18 -12.85
C VAL A 172 -14.14 16.19 -11.33
N THR A 173 -14.82 17.19 -10.79
CA THR A 173 -15.16 17.27 -9.36
C THR A 173 -16.62 16.89 -9.18
N VAL A 174 -16.88 15.88 -8.36
CA VAL A 174 -18.23 15.40 -8.03
C VAL A 174 -18.52 15.71 -6.56
N GLU A 175 -19.76 16.12 -6.31
CA GLU A 175 -20.33 16.23 -4.97
C GLU A 175 -20.90 14.87 -4.55
N TYR A 176 -20.42 14.36 -3.40
CA TYR A 176 -20.77 13.07 -2.86
C TYR A 176 -21.47 13.17 -1.51
N ARG A 177 -22.33 12.18 -1.25
CA ARG A 177 -22.81 11.86 0.09
C ARG A 177 -22.26 10.50 0.52
N ASN A 178 -21.87 10.40 1.79
CA ASN A 178 -21.50 9.14 2.42
C ASN A 178 -22.75 8.47 3.01
N ASP A 179 -23.08 7.27 2.52
CA ASP A 179 -24.21 6.46 2.95
C ASP A 179 -23.69 5.18 3.62
N GLY A 180 -23.45 5.23 4.93
CA GLY A 180 -22.96 4.08 5.69
C GLY A 180 -21.64 3.51 5.18
N GLY A 181 -20.78 4.34 4.60
CA GLY A 181 -19.52 3.93 3.96
C GLY A 181 -19.61 3.80 2.43
N ALA A 182 -20.79 3.77 1.82
CA ALA A 182 -20.95 3.77 0.38
C ALA A 182 -20.89 5.19 -0.20
N MET A 183 -20.34 5.34 -1.41
CA MET A 183 -20.28 6.64 -2.09
C MET A 183 -21.49 6.82 -2.98
N VAL A 184 -22.26 7.89 -2.71
CA VAL A 184 -23.43 8.23 -3.50
C VAL A 184 -23.17 9.54 -4.23
N PRO A 185 -22.89 9.52 -5.55
CA PRO A 185 -22.76 10.73 -6.34
C PRO A 185 -24.07 11.52 -6.38
N ILE A 186 -24.00 12.82 -6.10
CA ILE A 186 -25.17 13.71 -6.11
C ILE A 186 -25.22 14.50 -7.41
N ARG A 187 -24.12 15.17 -7.76
CA ARG A 187 -23.98 16.00 -8.98
C ARG A 187 -22.52 16.22 -9.34
N VAL A 188 -22.27 16.57 -10.60
CA VAL A 188 -20.97 17.09 -11.03
C VAL A 188 -20.89 18.57 -10.64
N HIS A 189 -19.93 18.90 -9.78
CA HIS A 189 -19.68 20.25 -9.33
C HIS A 189 -18.89 21.07 -10.36
N THR A 190 -17.78 20.52 -10.86
CA THR A 190 -16.90 21.19 -11.80
C THR A 190 -16.43 20.23 -12.88
N VAL A 191 -16.40 20.69 -14.12
CA VAL A 191 -15.73 20.04 -15.26
C VAL A 191 -14.64 20.97 -15.78
N LEU A 192 -13.43 20.43 -15.90
CA LEU A 192 -12.29 21.10 -16.51
C LEU A 192 -11.83 20.29 -17.73
N ILE A 193 -11.65 20.98 -18.85
CA ILE A 193 -11.02 20.43 -20.06
C ILE A 193 -9.97 21.43 -20.54
N SER A 194 -8.74 20.95 -20.73
CA SER A 194 -7.69 21.66 -21.45
C SER A 194 -7.24 20.80 -22.61
N THR A 195 -7.52 21.23 -23.84
CA THR A 195 -7.24 20.44 -25.04
C THR A 195 -6.38 21.20 -26.03
N GLN A 196 -5.43 20.50 -26.63
CA GLN A 196 -4.58 21.05 -27.67
C GLN A 196 -5.42 21.30 -28.93
N HIS A 197 -5.15 22.40 -29.62
CA HIS A 197 -5.91 22.80 -30.80
C HIS A 197 -5.03 23.46 -31.87
N ASP A 198 -5.55 23.59 -33.09
CA ASP A 198 -4.91 24.36 -34.14
C ASP A 198 -5.02 25.88 -33.91
N GLU A 199 -4.41 26.65 -34.80
CA GLU A 199 -4.33 28.10 -34.65
C GLU A 199 -5.61 28.86 -35.02
N THR A 200 -6.56 28.17 -35.66
CA THR A 200 -7.69 28.77 -36.40
C THR A 200 -8.96 28.87 -35.58
N VAL A 201 -9.18 27.94 -34.64
CA VAL A 201 -10.38 27.90 -33.80
C VAL A 201 -10.32 28.96 -32.68
N THR A 202 -11.45 29.62 -32.42
CA THR A 202 -11.58 30.61 -31.34
C THR A 202 -11.91 29.94 -30.01
N ASN A 203 -11.65 30.62 -28.89
CA ASN A 203 -11.98 30.08 -27.55
C ASN A 203 -13.49 29.89 -27.35
N GLU A 204 -14.31 30.75 -27.97
CA GLU A 204 -15.77 30.65 -27.93
C GLU A 204 -16.22 29.37 -28.63
N GLN A 205 -15.72 29.09 -29.84
CA GLN A 205 -16.03 27.86 -30.57
C GLN A 205 -15.53 26.62 -29.83
N ILE A 206 -14.31 26.66 -29.26
CA ILE A 206 -13.79 25.58 -28.41
C ILE A 206 -14.76 25.31 -27.27
N ALA A 207 -15.21 26.34 -26.56
CA ALA A 207 -16.09 26.18 -25.41
C ALA A 207 -17.47 25.61 -25.79
N GLU A 208 -18.03 26.02 -26.93
CA GLU A 208 -19.29 25.50 -27.46
C GLU A 208 -19.17 24.03 -27.89
N ASP A 209 -18.17 23.71 -28.70
CA ASP A 209 -17.92 22.35 -29.21
C ASP A 209 -17.62 21.37 -28.08
N LEU A 210 -16.80 21.77 -27.10
CA LEU A 210 -16.49 20.92 -25.94
C LEU A 210 -17.75 20.63 -25.11
N LYS A 211 -18.65 21.61 -24.96
CA LYS A 211 -19.92 21.37 -24.26
C LYS A 211 -20.81 20.41 -25.04
N GLU A 212 -20.97 20.63 -26.34
CA GLU A 212 -21.93 19.90 -27.18
C GLU A 212 -21.44 18.50 -27.55
N HIS A 213 -20.19 18.37 -28.01
CA HIS A 213 -19.67 17.15 -28.61
C HIS A 213 -18.86 16.28 -27.65
N VAL A 214 -18.48 16.81 -26.48
CA VAL A 214 -17.65 16.08 -25.51
C VAL A 214 -18.36 15.91 -24.17
N ILE A 215 -18.81 17.00 -23.54
CA ILE A 215 -19.37 16.96 -22.18
C ILE A 215 -20.77 16.35 -22.15
N LYS A 216 -21.71 16.91 -22.93
CA LYS A 216 -23.11 16.43 -22.96
C LYS A 216 -23.25 14.94 -23.32
N PRO A 217 -22.47 14.40 -24.28
CA PRO A 217 -22.56 12.97 -24.63
C PRO A 217 -22.00 12.04 -23.55
N VAL A 218 -21.10 12.52 -22.69
CA VAL A 218 -20.40 11.70 -21.69
C VAL A 218 -21.05 11.78 -20.31
N ILE A 219 -21.38 12.98 -19.84
CA ILE A 219 -21.89 13.16 -18.48
C ILE A 219 -23.41 12.98 -18.48
N PRO A 220 -23.96 12.01 -17.74
CA PRO A 220 -25.40 11.84 -17.62
C PRO A 220 -26.08 13.13 -17.14
N SER A 221 -27.14 13.55 -17.84
CA SER A 221 -27.84 14.82 -17.57
C SER A 221 -28.31 14.97 -16.13
N LYS A 222 -28.65 13.87 -15.44
CA LYS A 222 -29.01 13.85 -14.01
C LYS A 222 -27.94 14.41 -13.08
N TYR A 223 -26.67 14.44 -13.50
CA TYR A 223 -25.57 14.98 -12.70
C TYR A 223 -25.19 16.42 -13.10
N LEU A 224 -25.76 16.98 -14.18
CA LEU A 224 -25.50 18.35 -14.61
C LEU A 224 -26.66 19.26 -14.19
N ASP A 225 -26.34 20.40 -13.60
CA ASP A 225 -27.32 21.43 -13.26
C ASP A 225 -26.80 22.84 -13.61
N GLN A 226 -27.64 23.86 -13.38
CA GLN A 226 -27.30 25.26 -13.65
C GLN A 226 -26.12 25.79 -12.83
N ARG A 227 -25.69 25.06 -11.79
CA ARG A 227 -24.58 25.42 -10.91
C ARG A 227 -23.30 24.65 -11.25
N THR A 228 -23.31 23.79 -12.27
CA THR A 228 -22.10 23.08 -12.69
C THR A 228 -21.14 24.09 -13.31
N ILE A 229 -19.91 24.12 -12.79
CA ILE A 229 -18.86 25.04 -13.24
C ILE A 229 -18.09 24.39 -14.40
N PHE A 230 -17.87 25.15 -15.47
CA PHE A 230 -17.12 24.70 -16.63
C PHE A 230 -15.87 25.55 -16.84
N HIS A 231 -14.71 24.92 -16.78
CA HIS A 231 -13.43 25.52 -17.17
C HIS A 231 -12.98 24.88 -18.48
N LEU A 232 -13.09 25.61 -19.59
CA LEU A 232 -12.81 25.10 -20.93
C LEU A 232 -11.66 25.91 -21.52
N ASN A 233 -10.51 25.26 -21.68
CA ASN A 233 -9.21 25.88 -21.99
C ASN A 233 -8.94 27.13 -21.12
N PRO A 234 -8.95 27.02 -19.77
CA PRO A 234 -8.86 28.19 -18.89
C PRO A 234 -7.54 28.96 -18.99
N SER A 235 -6.47 28.35 -19.52
CA SER A 235 -5.20 29.04 -19.82
C SER A 235 -5.24 29.88 -21.10
N GLY A 236 -6.36 29.85 -21.83
CA GLY A 236 -6.48 30.41 -23.17
C GLY A 236 -5.90 29.46 -24.22
N ARG A 237 -4.90 29.93 -24.97
CA ARG A 237 -4.37 29.21 -26.14
C ARG A 237 -3.50 28.02 -25.73
N PHE A 238 -3.75 26.84 -26.30
CA PHE A 238 -2.95 25.62 -26.12
C PHE A 238 -2.66 24.96 -27.49
N VAL A 239 -1.77 25.58 -28.27
CA VAL A 239 -1.41 25.09 -29.63
C VAL A 239 -0.23 24.13 -29.60
N ILE A 240 0.78 24.47 -28.81
CA ILE A 240 1.97 23.63 -28.58
C ILE A 240 1.61 22.58 -27.53
N GLY A 241 1.77 21.31 -27.86
CA GLY A 241 1.47 20.18 -26.97
C GLY A 241 2.41 19.00 -27.21
N GLY A 242 2.10 17.87 -26.59
CA GLY A 242 2.91 16.65 -26.71
C GLY A 242 4.35 16.84 -26.22
N PRO A 243 5.32 16.07 -26.74
CA PRO A 243 6.72 16.10 -26.30
C PRO A 243 7.43 17.46 -26.47
N HIS A 244 6.97 18.28 -27.43
CA HIS A 244 7.48 19.65 -27.60
C HIS A 244 7.12 20.53 -26.39
N GLY A 245 5.87 20.43 -25.91
CA GLY A 245 5.38 21.18 -24.76
C GLY A 245 5.96 20.69 -23.43
N ASP A 246 6.04 19.38 -23.22
CA ASP A 246 6.46 18.81 -21.92
C ASP A 246 7.23 17.48 -22.10
N ALA A 247 8.06 17.12 -21.12
CA ALA A 247 8.71 15.82 -21.10
C ALA A 247 7.69 14.72 -20.77
N GLY A 248 7.88 13.53 -21.31
CA GLY A 248 7.09 12.34 -20.98
C GLY A 248 7.97 11.22 -20.47
N LEU A 249 7.47 10.44 -19.49
CA LEU A 249 8.10 9.21 -19.02
C LEU A 249 7.03 8.15 -18.70
N THR A 250 7.34 6.89 -18.98
CA THR A 250 6.52 5.73 -18.59
C THR A 250 6.27 5.74 -17.08
N GLY A 251 5.05 5.35 -16.68
CA GLY A 251 4.69 5.21 -15.26
C GLY A 251 4.50 6.52 -14.50
N ARG A 252 4.30 7.65 -15.19
CA ARG A 252 4.02 8.96 -14.56
C ARG A 252 2.54 9.31 -14.45
N LYS A 253 1.67 8.35 -14.77
CA LYS A 253 0.21 8.50 -14.75
C LYS A 253 -0.51 7.39 -13.96
N ILE A 254 0.18 6.78 -12.99
CA ILE A 254 -0.31 5.63 -12.21
C ILE A 254 -1.65 5.82 -11.49
N ILE A 255 -2.01 7.05 -11.07
CA ILE A 255 -3.33 7.32 -10.47
C ILE A 255 -4.44 7.41 -11.53
N ILE A 256 -4.11 7.91 -12.73
CA ILE A 256 -4.99 7.90 -13.89
C ILE A 256 -5.14 6.47 -14.44
N ASP A 257 -4.12 5.63 -14.31
CA ASP A 257 -4.20 4.22 -14.71
C ASP A 257 -5.10 3.38 -13.82
N THR A 258 -5.34 3.84 -12.60
CA THR A 258 -6.03 3.08 -11.56
C THR A 258 -7.38 3.69 -11.21
N TYR A 259 -7.48 4.40 -10.09
CA TYR A 259 -8.76 4.74 -9.46
C TYR A 259 -8.95 6.24 -9.26
N GLY A 260 -8.12 7.09 -9.87
CA GLY A 260 -8.29 8.54 -9.84
C GLY A 260 -8.21 9.16 -8.44
N GLY A 261 -7.46 8.54 -7.53
CA GLY A 261 -7.30 8.97 -6.13
C GLY A 261 -8.16 8.20 -5.13
N TRP A 262 -9.12 7.40 -5.60
CA TRP A 262 -9.89 6.50 -4.74
C TRP A 262 -9.13 5.21 -4.42
N GLY A 263 -9.58 4.48 -3.41
CA GLY A 263 -8.89 3.29 -2.92
C GLY A 263 -7.50 3.65 -2.38
N ALA A 264 -6.46 3.04 -2.94
CA ALA A 264 -5.06 3.37 -2.67
C ALA A 264 -4.18 2.94 -3.85
N HIS A 265 -2.89 3.30 -3.80
CA HIS A 265 -1.92 2.91 -4.82
C HIS A 265 -0.61 2.38 -4.21
N GLY A 266 -0.02 1.40 -4.87
CA GLY A 266 1.18 0.70 -4.41
C GLY A 266 2.51 1.39 -4.72
N GLY A 267 2.50 2.22 -5.76
CA GLY A 267 3.66 2.95 -6.28
C GLY A 267 4.19 2.35 -7.59
N GLY A 268 3.96 1.06 -7.84
CA GLY A 268 4.39 0.39 -9.06
C GLY A 268 3.60 0.82 -10.31
N ALA A 269 4.31 1.21 -11.37
CA ALA A 269 3.72 1.44 -12.70
C ALA A 269 3.40 0.13 -13.43
N PHE A 270 2.56 0.19 -14.46
CA PHE A 270 2.12 -0.98 -15.22
C PHE A 270 2.83 -1.13 -16.56
N SER A 271 2.82 -0.09 -17.40
CA SER A 271 3.28 -0.15 -18.79
C SER A 271 4.72 -0.60 -18.94
N GLY A 272 5.00 -1.40 -19.97
CA GLY A 272 6.33 -1.93 -20.26
C GLY A 272 6.75 -3.14 -19.42
N LYS A 273 5.89 -3.63 -18.52
CA LYS A 273 6.21 -4.75 -17.64
C LYS A 273 5.48 -6.03 -18.02
N ASP A 274 6.22 -7.13 -18.17
CA ASP A 274 5.61 -8.45 -18.38
C ASP A 274 4.90 -8.97 -17.11
N PRO A 275 4.01 -9.97 -17.21
CA PRO A 275 3.16 -10.42 -16.11
C PRO A 275 3.88 -11.01 -14.89
N THR A 276 5.18 -11.31 -14.99
CA THR A 276 5.98 -11.73 -13.81
C THR A 276 6.25 -10.58 -12.84
N LYS A 277 6.10 -9.33 -13.29
CA LYS A 277 6.20 -8.14 -12.45
C LYS A 277 4.88 -7.92 -11.71
N VAL A 278 4.91 -8.19 -10.41
CA VAL A 278 3.73 -8.15 -9.54
C VAL A 278 3.09 -6.77 -9.42
N ASP A 279 3.80 -5.70 -9.78
CA ASP A 279 3.19 -4.36 -9.91
C ASP A 279 1.96 -4.37 -10.82
N ARG A 280 2.05 -5.09 -11.96
CA ARG A 280 0.96 -5.22 -12.93
C ARG A 280 0.03 -6.38 -12.56
N SER A 281 0.56 -7.60 -12.49
CA SER A 281 -0.26 -8.80 -12.28
C SER A 281 -0.93 -8.82 -10.90
N GLY A 282 -0.21 -8.40 -9.85
CA GLY A 282 -0.74 -8.26 -8.49
C GLY A 282 -1.83 -7.19 -8.39
N ALA A 283 -1.69 -6.06 -9.08
CA ALA A 283 -2.74 -5.04 -9.13
C ALA A 283 -3.98 -5.53 -9.89
N TYR A 284 -3.80 -6.24 -11.00
CA TYR A 284 -4.91 -6.80 -11.80
C TYR A 284 -5.70 -7.85 -11.02
N ILE A 285 -5.04 -8.80 -10.34
CA ILE A 285 -5.75 -9.79 -9.54
C ILE A 285 -6.44 -9.15 -8.32
N ALA A 286 -5.83 -8.12 -7.71
CA ALA A 286 -6.46 -7.39 -6.63
C ALA A 286 -7.71 -6.64 -7.11
N ARG A 287 -7.69 -6.02 -8.31
CA ARG A 287 -8.88 -5.45 -8.96
C ARG A 287 -9.95 -6.52 -9.15
N GLN A 288 -9.60 -7.68 -9.68
CA GLN A 288 -10.56 -8.77 -9.89
C GLN A 288 -11.20 -9.22 -8.57
N ALA A 289 -10.41 -9.35 -7.50
CA ALA A 289 -10.91 -9.71 -6.17
C ALA A 289 -11.87 -8.65 -5.61
N ALA A 290 -11.47 -7.37 -5.60
CA ALA A 290 -12.32 -6.28 -5.12
C ALA A 290 -13.63 -6.17 -5.92
N LYS A 291 -13.53 -6.25 -7.26
CA LYS A 291 -14.68 -6.23 -8.17
C LYS A 291 -15.62 -7.40 -7.92
N SER A 292 -15.09 -8.61 -7.68
CA SER A 292 -15.89 -9.80 -7.40
C SER A 292 -16.64 -9.70 -6.06
N VAL A 293 -16.03 -9.09 -5.04
CA VAL A 293 -16.71 -8.82 -3.74
C VAL A 293 -17.88 -7.84 -3.94
N VAL A 294 -17.71 -6.76 -4.70
CA VAL A 294 -18.80 -5.81 -4.92
C VAL A 294 -19.87 -6.40 -5.85
N ALA A 295 -19.47 -7.10 -6.91
CA ALA A 295 -20.39 -7.71 -7.89
C ALA A 295 -21.26 -8.83 -7.30
N SER A 296 -20.74 -9.60 -6.33
CA SER A 296 -21.52 -10.60 -5.56
C SER A 296 -22.48 -9.94 -4.56
N GLY A 297 -22.38 -8.63 -4.36
CA GLY A 297 -23.18 -7.90 -3.37
C GLY A 297 -22.78 -8.19 -1.93
N LEU A 298 -21.57 -8.71 -1.68
CA LEU A 298 -21.00 -8.87 -0.33
C LEU A 298 -20.74 -7.53 0.35
N ALA A 299 -20.39 -6.52 -0.44
CA ALA A 299 -20.13 -5.16 -0.01
C ALA A 299 -20.54 -4.19 -1.12
N ARG A 300 -20.77 -2.93 -0.76
CA ARG A 300 -20.98 -1.85 -1.74
C ARG A 300 -19.66 -1.20 -2.18
N ARG A 301 -18.62 -1.36 -1.35
CA ARG A 301 -17.28 -0.82 -1.56
C ARG A 301 -16.26 -1.77 -1.00
N CYS A 302 -15.15 -2.00 -1.70
CA CYS A 302 -14.11 -2.93 -1.26
C CYS A 302 -12.74 -2.46 -1.73
N ILE A 303 -11.77 -2.47 -0.81
CA ILE A 303 -10.34 -2.37 -1.12
C ILE A 303 -9.65 -3.67 -0.73
N VAL A 304 -8.74 -4.14 -1.60
CA VAL A 304 -7.89 -5.31 -1.38
C VAL A 304 -6.43 -4.88 -1.51
N GLN A 305 -5.59 -5.20 -0.54
CA GLN A 305 -4.14 -5.04 -0.64
C GLN A 305 -3.47 -6.40 -0.74
N VAL A 306 -2.41 -6.51 -1.54
CA VAL A 306 -1.49 -7.66 -1.57
C VAL A 306 -0.05 -7.18 -1.58
N SER A 307 0.89 -7.91 -0.98
CA SER A 307 2.32 -7.54 -1.00
C SER A 307 3.25 -8.73 -1.22
N TYR A 308 4.40 -8.50 -1.83
CA TYR A 308 5.38 -9.54 -2.19
C TYR A 308 6.80 -9.17 -1.77
N ALA A 309 7.64 -10.20 -1.64
CA ALA A 309 9.11 -10.08 -1.66
C ALA A 309 9.64 -10.72 -2.94
N ILE A 310 10.70 -10.14 -3.49
CA ILE A 310 11.36 -10.65 -4.70
C ILE A 310 11.74 -12.13 -4.54
N GLY A 311 11.43 -12.95 -5.54
CA GLY A 311 11.75 -14.38 -5.57
C GLY A 311 10.85 -15.27 -4.69
N VAL A 312 9.90 -14.70 -3.93
CA VAL A 312 8.93 -15.45 -3.11
C VAL A 312 7.60 -15.57 -3.86
N PRO A 313 7.05 -16.78 -4.06
CA PRO A 313 5.76 -16.95 -4.77
C PRO A 313 4.56 -16.47 -3.96
N GLU A 314 4.49 -16.83 -2.68
CA GLU A 314 3.36 -16.50 -1.81
C GLU A 314 3.38 -15.02 -1.40
N PRO A 315 2.22 -14.36 -1.32
CA PRO A 315 2.15 -12.99 -0.81
C PRO A 315 2.53 -12.94 0.67
N LEU A 316 3.30 -11.92 1.06
CA LEU A 316 3.64 -11.64 2.46
C LEU A 316 2.44 -11.17 3.28
N SER A 317 1.50 -10.46 2.64
CA SER A 317 0.28 -9.97 3.28
C SER A 317 -0.85 -9.86 2.27
N VAL A 318 -2.07 -10.04 2.77
CA VAL A 318 -3.33 -9.75 2.07
C VAL A 318 -4.26 -9.06 3.06
N PHE A 319 -4.83 -7.92 2.69
CA PHE A 319 -5.73 -7.12 3.52
C PHE A 319 -7.01 -6.77 2.74
N VAL A 320 -8.13 -6.67 3.46
CA VAL A 320 -9.45 -6.34 2.93
C VAL A 320 -10.13 -5.34 3.86
N ASP A 321 -10.74 -4.30 3.30
CA ASP A 321 -11.63 -3.38 4.01
C ASP A 321 -12.83 -3.04 3.12
N THR A 322 -14.03 -3.22 3.66
CA THR A 322 -15.29 -2.91 2.96
C THR A 322 -15.85 -1.53 3.28
N TYR A 323 -15.08 -0.71 3.99
CA TYR A 323 -15.48 0.61 4.47
C TYR A 323 -16.80 0.58 5.24
N LYS A 324 -17.05 -0.48 6.00
CA LYS A 324 -18.30 -0.74 6.74
C LYS A 324 -19.52 -1.05 5.88
N THR A 325 -19.33 -1.29 4.58
CA THR A 325 -20.42 -1.68 3.67
C THR A 325 -20.60 -3.20 3.53
N GLY A 326 -19.70 -4.00 4.13
CA GLY A 326 -19.75 -5.46 4.09
C GLY A 326 -20.95 -6.03 4.84
N LYS A 327 -21.62 -7.02 4.23
CA LYS A 327 -22.71 -7.80 4.85
C LYS A 327 -22.21 -8.82 5.87
N ILE A 328 -20.93 -9.17 5.80
CA ILE A 328 -20.23 -10.06 6.74
C ILE A 328 -18.92 -9.38 7.17
N PRO A 329 -18.29 -9.81 8.27
CA PRO A 329 -17.03 -9.24 8.74
C PRO A 329 -15.91 -9.29 7.68
N ASP A 330 -15.09 -8.25 7.59
CA ASP A 330 -13.98 -8.17 6.62
C ASP A 330 -13.00 -9.36 6.71
N ARG A 331 -12.82 -9.93 7.92
CA ARG A 331 -12.00 -11.14 8.13
C ARG A 331 -12.53 -12.36 7.37
N ASP A 332 -13.85 -12.46 7.22
CA ASP A 332 -14.50 -13.59 6.56
C ASP A 332 -14.48 -13.38 5.04
N ILE A 333 -14.59 -12.13 4.58
CA ILE A 333 -14.36 -11.75 3.17
C ILE A 333 -12.91 -12.02 2.76
N LEU A 334 -11.94 -11.68 3.63
CA LEU A 334 -10.53 -12.00 3.42
C LEU A 334 -10.31 -13.52 3.29
N ALA A 335 -10.96 -14.33 4.12
CA ALA A 335 -10.87 -15.79 4.02
C ALA A 335 -11.42 -16.30 2.68
N LEU A 336 -12.57 -15.78 2.23
CA LEU A 336 -13.15 -16.10 0.91
C LEU A 336 -12.22 -15.68 -0.23
N ILE A 337 -11.62 -14.49 -0.16
CA ILE A 337 -10.65 -14.04 -1.17
C ILE A 337 -9.46 -15.00 -1.24
N LYS A 338 -8.88 -15.39 -0.10
CA LYS A 338 -7.73 -16.31 -0.07
C LYS A 338 -8.05 -17.72 -0.54
N GLU A 339 -9.31 -18.15 -0.44
CA GLU A 339 -9.77 -19.46 -0.91
C GLU A 339 -10.03 -19.48 -2.43
N ASN A 340 -10.49 -18.36 -3.00
CA ASN A 340 -10.94 -18.29 -4.39
C ASN A 340 -9.94 -17.63 -5.35
N PHE A 341 -8.93 -16.92 -4.84
CA PHE A 341 -7.91 -16.24 -5.65
C PHE A 341 -6.51 -16.76 -5.32
N ASP A 342 -5.81 -17.27 -6.34
CA ASP A 342 -4.41 -17.64 -6.23
C ASP A 342 -3.53 -16.43 -6.53
N PHE A 343 -2.84 -15.94 -5.49
CA PHE A 343 -2.00 -14.75 -5.57
C PHE A 343 -0.56 -15.05 -5.98
N ARG A 344 -0.20 -16.29 -6.31
CA ARG A 344 1.16 -16.60 -6.78
C ARG A 344 1.38 -16.05 -8.19
N PRO A 345 2.50 -15.35 -8.50
CA PRO A 345 2.69 -14.65 -9.77
C PRO A 345 2.51 -15.51 -11.02
N GLY A 346 3.06 -16.73 -11.03
CA GLY A 346 2.89 -17.65 -12.15
C GLY A 346 1.44 -18.12 -12.33
N MET A 347 0.71 -18.28 -11.22
CA MET A 347 -0.70 -18.67 -11.23
C MET A 347 -1.59 -17.50 -11.69
N ILE A 348 -1.31 -16.27 -11.24
CA ILE A 348 -2.00 -15.07 -11.74
C ILE A 348 -1.84 -14.95 -13.25
N ALA A 349 -0.61 -15.12 -13.76
CA ALA A 349 -0.34 -15.02 -15.19
C ALA A 349 -1.12 -16.06 -16.02
N ILE A 350 -1.34 -17.26 -15.49
CA ILE A 350 -2.15 -18.31 -16.14
C ILE A 350 -3.64 -18.00 -16.02
N ASN A 351 -4.13 -17.75 -14.80
CA ASN A 351 -5.56 -17.58 -14.52
C ASN A 351 -6.17 -16.38 -15.23
N LEU A 352 -5.38 -15.32 -15.42
CA LEU A 352 -5.77 -14.12 -16.17
C LEU A 352 -5.30 -14.14 -17.63
N ASP A 353 -4.67 -15.23 -18.09
CA ASP A 353 -4.15 -15.40 -19.44
C ASP A 353 -3.28 -14.20 -19.89
N LEU A 354 -2.34 -13.79 -19.05
CA LEU A 354 -1.56 -12.56 -19.23
C LEU A 354 -0.37 -12.72 -20.18
N LYS A 355 0.04 -13.95 -20.49
CA LYS A 355 1.13 -14.17 -21.46
C LYS A 355 0.65 -14.17 -22.91
N ARG A 356 -0.67 -14.07 -23.14
CA ARG A 356 -1.25 -13.99 -24.48
C ARG A 356 -0.76 -12.74 -25.19
N GLY A 357 0.08 -12.93 -26.22
CA GLY A 357 0.49 -11.89 -27.16
C GLY A 357 -0.52 -11.66 -28.29
N GLY A 358 -0.21 -10.67 -29.13
CA GLY A 358 -1.07 -10.22 -30.23
C GLY A 358 -2.22 -9.30 -29.78
N ASN A 359 -2.98 -8.77 -30.76
CA ASN A 359 -4.14 -7.89 -30.56
C ASN A 359 -3.91 -6.58 -29.77
N PHE A 360 -2.65 -6.16 -29.60
CA PHE A 360 -2.30 -4.93 -28.88
C PHE A 360 -2.91 -4.89 -27.46
N ARG A 361 -2.94 -6.04 -26.79
CA ARG A 361 -3.64 -6.24 -25.53
C ARG A 361 -3.21 -5.23 -24.47
N TYR A 362 -1.91 -5.07 -24.27
CA TYR A 362 -1.38 -4.17 -23.25
C TYR A 362 -1.36 -2.72 -23.74
N GLN A 363 -1.11 -2.47 -25.02
CA GLN A 363 -1.16 -1.11 -25.58
C GLN A 363 -2.56 -0.49 -25.41
N LYS A 364 -3.63 -1.29 -25.53
CA LYS A 364 -5.00 -0.84 -25.22
C LYS A 364 -5.15 -0.39 -23.77
N THR A 365 -4.39 -0.93 -22.82
CA THR A 365 -4.45 -0.55 -21.39
C THR A 365 -3.76 0.77 -21.09
N ALA A 366 -2.73 1.13 -21.88
CA ALA A 366 -1.81 2.23 -21.61
C ALA A 366 -2.44 3.64 -21.68
N ALA A 367 -3.65 3.76 -22.23
CA ALA A 367 -4.45 4.98 -22.19
C ALA A 367 -5.89 4.68 -21.75
N TYR A 368 -6.51 5.68 -21.11
CA TYR A 368 -7.88 5.63 -20.62
C TYR A 368 -8.15 4.57 -19.54
N GLY A 369 -7.15 4.30 -18.70
CA GLY A 369 -7.27 3.46 -17.51
C GLY A 369 -7.17 1.97 -17.79
N HIS A 370 -6.59 1.24 -16.84
CA HIS A 370 -6.46 -0.23 -16.90
C HIS A 370 -7.72 -0.95 -16.41
N PHE A 371 -8.61 -0.25 -15.69
CA PHE A 371 -9.75 -0.83 -14.99
C PHE A 371 -11.08 -0.22 -15.44
N GLY A 372 -12.17 -0.96 -15.23
CA GLY A 372 -13.54 -0.52 -15.55
C GLY A 372 -13.87 -0.49 -17.03
N ARG A 373 -13.28 -1.40 -17.81
CA ARG A 373 -13.45 -1.48 -19.27
C ARG A 373 -13.88 -2.88 -19.66
N ASP A 374 -14.83 -2.99 -20.58
CA ASP A 374 -15.47 -4.27 -20.94
C ASP A 374 -14.81 -4.98 -22.13
N ASP A 375 -13.59 -4.58 -22.49
CA ASP A 375 -12.82 -5.26 -23.54
C ASP A 375 -12.49 -6.70 -23.07
N PRO A 376 -12.75 -7.74 -23.89
CA PRO A 376 -12.52 -9.13 -23.50
C PRO A 376 -11.05 -9.46 -23.22
N ASP A 377 -10.10 -8.63 -23.65
CA ASP A 377 -8.69 -8.77 -23.28
C ASP A 377 -8.41 -8.35 -21.82
N PHE A 378 -9.32 -7.64 -21.16
CA PHE A 378 -9.16 -7.25 -19.76
C PHE A 378 -9.79 -8.29 -18.85
N THR A 379 -9.18 -9.48 -18.86
CA THR A 379 -9.64 -10.67 -18.12
C THR A 379 -9.82 -10.44 -16.62
N TRP A 380 -9.10 -9.49 -16.03
CA TRP A 380 -9.26 -9.07 -14.62
C TRP A 380 -10.56 -8.32 -14.33
N GLU A 381 -11.24 -7.80 -15.35
CA GLU A 381 -12.57 -7.19 -15.22
C GLU A 381 -13.69 -8.25 -15.17
N LYS A 382 -13.40 -9.53 -15.45
CA LYS A 382 -14.37 -10.61 -15.28
C LYS A 382 -14.48 -11.01 -13.82
N SER A 383 -15.62 -10.73 -13.21
CA SER A 383 -15.91 -11.10 -11.82
C SER A 383 -16.02 -12.62 -11.64
N VAL A 384 -15.49 -13.12 -10.54
CA VAL A 384 -15.58 -14.53 -10.11
C VAL A 384 -16.70 -14.61 -9.07
N ILE A 385 -17.95 -14.81 -9.49
CA ILE A 385 -19.14 -14.68 -8.61
C ILE A 385 -19.67 -16.04 -8.15
N SER A 386 -19.67 -17.05 -9.01
CA SER A 386 -20.35 -18.33 -8.78
C SER A 386 -19.91 -19.06 -7.52
N ASP A 387 -18.63 -18.97 -7.15
CA ASP A 387 -18.11 -19.61 -5.95
C ASP A 387 -18.31 -18.76 -4.69
N LEU A 388 -18.18 -17.44 -4.79
CA LEU A 388 -18.44 -16.50 -3.71
C LEU A 388 -19.90 -16.56 -3.26
N ASP A 389 -20.86 -16.45 -4.19
CA ASP A 389 -22.29 -16.51 -3.89
C ASP A 389 -22.72 -17.85 -3.28
N ARG A 390 -22.18 -18.97 -3.80
CA ARG A 390 -22.44 -20.30 -3.25
C ARG A 390 -21.93 -20.41 -1.82
N GLN A 391 -20.68 -20.01 -1.57
CA GLN A 391 -20.07 -20.08 -0.24
C GLN A 391 -20.77 -19.16 0.78
N ILE A 392 -21.30 -18.01 0.33
CA ILE A 392 -22.11 -17.11 1.16
C ILE A 392 -23.43 -17.76 1.54
N LYS A 393 -24.16 -18.35 0.57
CA LYS A 393 -25.42 -19.06 0.86
C LYS A 393 -25.18 -20.20 1.85
N THR A 394 -24.17 -21.03 1.62
CA THR A 394 -23.83 -22.13 2.53
C THR A 394 -23.40 -21.65 3.90
N LYS A 395 -22.61 -20.57 4.02
CA LYS A 395 -22.22 -20.01 5.34
C LYS A 395 -23.40 -19.35 6.05
N THR A 396 -24.25 -18.62 5.33
CA THR A 396 -25.45 -17.96 5.89
C THR A 396 -26.46 -19.00 6.37
N GLU A 397 -26.67 -20.07 5.58
CA GLU A 397 -27.47 -21.23 5.96
C GLU A 397 -26.86 -22.00 7.15
N SER A 398 -25.52 -22.08 7.25
CA SER A 398 -24.85 -22.70 8.40
C SER A 398 -24.92 -21.87 9.69
N LEU A 399 -25.07 -20.54 9.56
CA LEU A 399 -25.26 -19.62 10.67
C LEU A 399 -26.73 -19.60 11.12
N GLN A 400 -27.68 -19.62 10.17
CA GLN A 400 -29.12 -19.77 10.46
C GLN A 400 -29.45 -21.16 11.03
N GLY A 401 -28.81 -22.22 10.53
CA GLY A 401 -28.94 -23.58 11.08
C GLY A 401 -28.29 -23.78 12.47
N ARG A 402 -27.45 -22.83 12.91
CA ARG A 402 -26.92 -22.79 14.28
C ARG A 402 -27.84 -22.04 15.25
N GLU A 403 -28.67 -21.11 14.77
CA GLU A 403 -29.70 -20.48 15.60
C GLU A 403 -30.90 -21.43 15.84
N ASP A 404 -31.17 -22.36 14.91
CA ASP A 404 -32.29 -23.32 15.02
C ASP A 404 -31.99 -24.60 15.82
N SER A 405 -30.79 -24.74 16.41
CA SER A 405 -30.39 -25.98 17.14
C SER A 405 -29.93 -25.79 18.59
N THR A 406 -30.20 -24.63 19.20
CA THR A 406 -29.98 -24.44 20.65
C THR A 406 -31.22 -23.92 21.37
N LEU A 407 -31.92 -24.88 21.97
CA LEU A 407 -32.61 -24.82 23.27
C LEU A 407 -33.81 -23.85 23.42
N THR A 408 -34.96 -24.49 23.61
CA THR A 408 -36.16 -24.04 24.33
C THR A 408 -35.87 -23.11 25.52
N PRO A 409 -36.69 -22.07 25.77
CA PRO A 409 -36.51 -21.18 26.92
C PRO A 409 -36.69 -21.97 28.23
N LEU A 410 -35.62 -22.04 29.03
CA LEU A 410 -35.68 -22.57 30.39
C LEU A 410 -36.44 -21.57 31.26
N SER A 411 -37.75 -21.76 31.37
CA SER A 411 -38.56 -21.33 32.50
C SER A 411 -38.21 -22.22 33.69
N LEU A 412 -37.24 -21.83 34.52
CA LEU A 412 -36.99 -22.37 35.87
C LEU A 412 -35.83 -21.57 36.46
N PHE A 413 -36.14 -20.49 37.17
CA PHE A 413 -35.44 -19.96 38.36
C PHE A 413 -36.18 -18.70 38.82
N ASN A 414 -37.38 -18.93 39.38
CA ASN A 414 -38.04 -18.00 40.29
C ASN A 414 -38.04 -18.68 41.66
N SER A 415 -37.08 -18.32 42.49
CA SER A 415 -37.20 -18.41 43.95
C SER A 415 -36.26 -17.39 44.54
N GLU A 416 -36.86 -16.32 45.04
CA GLU A 416 -36.26 -15.43 46.04
C GLU A 416 -35.90 -16.26 47.27
N GLU A 417 -34.62 -16.49 47.49
CA GLU A 417 -34.00 -16.64 48.82
C GLU A 417 -32.48 -16.56 48.64
N GLU A 418 -31.80 -15.92 49.59
CA GLU A 418 -30.36 -15.61 49.61
C GLU A 418 -29.89 -14.30 48.96
N HIS A 419 -30.59 -13.20 49.27
CA HIS A 419 -29.87 -11.97 49.60
C HIS A 419 -29.20 -12.13 50.97
N HIS A 420 -27.93 -12.56 51.00
CA HIS A 420 -26.87 -12.17 51.95
C HIS A 420 -25.61 -13.02 51.66
N GLY A 421 -24.76 -12.56 50.74
CA GLY A 421 -23.50 -13.26 50.42
C GLY A 421 -22.65 -12.66 49.30
N MET A 422 -22.86 -11.39 48.93
CA MET A 422 -22.00 -10.66 47.97
C MET A 422 -20.98 -9.80 48.73
N ALA A 423 -20.17 -10.46 49.55
CA ALA A 423 -18.92 -9.96 50.08
C ALA A 423 -18.12 -11.20 50.48
N MET A 424 -16.89 -11.35 49.97
CA MET A 424 -15.96 -12.48 50.19
C MET A 424 -15.97 -13.57 49.11
N LEU A 425 -15.52 -13.22 47.89
CA LEU A 425 -14.69 -14.13 47.11
C LEU A 425 -13.29 -13.51 47.06
N GLY A 426 -12.40 -14.07 47.89
CA GLY A 426 -11.06 -13.57 48.13
C GLY A 426 -10.19 -13.59 46.88
N ARG A 427 -9.24 -12.65 46.83
CA ARG A 427 -8.24 -12.45 45.76
C ARG A 427 -7.45 -13.71 45.36
N GLU A 428 -7.47 -14.77 46.16
CA GLU A 428 -6.88 -16.08 45.84
C GLU A 428 -7.62 -16.83 44.72
N SER A 429 -8.95 -16.66 44.57
CA SER A 429 -9.72 -17.36 43.53
C SER A 429 -9.45 -16.81 42.12
N ALA A 430 -9.17 -15.51 42.00
CA ALA A 430 -8.80 -14.87 40.74
C ALA A 430 -7.40 -15.32 40.26
N VAL A 431 -6.46 -15.51 41.19
CA VAL A 431 -5.12 -16.03 40.89
C VAL A 431 -5.17 -17.52 40.52
N GLN A 432 -6.02 -18.30 41.17
CA GLN A 432 -6.26 -19.71 40.79
C GLN A 432 -6.90 -19.82 39.41
N ALA A 433 -7.90 -18.98 39.09
CA ALA A 433 -8.53 -18.96 37.76
C ALA A 433 -7.51 -18.57 36.65
N LEU A 434 -6.64 -17.60 36.92
CA LEU A 434 -5.59 -17.21 35.98
C LEU A 434 -4.55 -18.32 35.78
N ASN A 435 -4.16 -19.01 36.85
CA ASN A 435 -3.24 -20.15 36.79
C ASN A 435 -3.86 -21.31 36.01
N SER A 436 -5.14 -21.63 36.20
CA SER A 436 -5.83 -22.66 35.43
C SER A 436 -5.90 -22.33 33.93
N ILE A 437 -6.14 -21.07 33.56
CA ILE A 437 -6.15 -20.62 32.15
C ILE A 437 -4.76 -20.75 31.52
N ILE A 438 -3.71 -20.37 32.25
CA ILE A 438 -2.32 -20.49 31.80
C ILE A 438 -1.93 -21.97 31.64
N GLN A 439 -2.35 -22.84 32.56
CA GLN A 439 -2.11 -24.28 32.51
C GLN A 439 -2.83 -24.94 31.31
N LEU A 440 -4.08 -24.54 31.04
CA LEU A 440 -4.85 -25.04 29.89
C LEU A 440 -4.26 -24.58 28.55
N HIS A 441 -3.68 -23.38 28.52
CA HIS A 441 -2.95 -22.87 27.35
C HIS A 441 -1.59 -23.58 27.17
N PHE A 442 -0.95 -23.97 28.28
CA PHE A 442 0.31 -24.70 28.31
C PHE A 442 0.16 -26.12 27.75
N GLU A 443 -0.86 -26.87 28.18
CA GLU A 443 -1.12 -28.24 27.69
C GLU A 443 -1.44 -28.27 26.19
N LYS A 444 -2.29 -27.34 25.71
CA LYS A 444 -2.62 -27.22 24.27
C LYS A 444 -1.45 -26.79 23.38
N THR A 445 -0.45 -26.10 23.94
CA THR A 445 0.73 -25.65 23.19
C THR A 445 1.81 -26.74 23.13
N LEU A 446 1.89 -27.60 24.15
CA LEU A 446 2.82 -28.73 24.22
C LEU A 446 2.44 -29.89 23.29
N GLU A 447 1.16 -30.18 23.11
CA GLU A 447 0.71 -31.22 22.16
C GLU A 447 1.02 -30.86 20.69
N LYS A 448 1.19 -29.57 20.36
CA LYS A 448 1.35 -29.13 18.96
C LYS A 448 2.79 -29.03 18.43
N LYS A 449 3.84 -29.29 19.22
CA LYS A 449 5.23 -29.20 18.73
C LYS A 449 6.16 -30.24 19.34
N HIS A 450 6.28 -31.39 18.68
CA HIS A 450 7.51 -32.19 18.77
C HIS A 450 8.67 -31.44 18.09
N ALA A 451 9.84 -31.47 18.73
CA ALA A 451 11.12 -30.80 18.40
C ALA A 451 11.26 -29.32 18.82
N ILE A 452 11.54 -29.09 20.10
CA ILE A 452 12.12 -27.83 20.60
C ILE A 452 13.35 -28.16 21.45
N ASP A 453 14.51 -27.68 20.99
CA ASP A 453 15.84 -27.77 21.62
C ASP A 453 15.83 -27.23 23.07
N THR A 454 16.53 -27.92 23.97
CA THR A 454 16.65 -27.69 25.42
C THR A 454 16.95 -26.22 25.77
N ARG A 455 17.63 -25.48 24.89
CA ARG A 455 17.98 -24.06 25.07
C ARG A 455 16.80 -23.09 24.92
N ARG A 456 15.77 -23.43 24.13
CA ARG A 456 14.54 -22.62 24.03
C ARG A 456 13.65 -22.76 25.27
N LYS A 457 13.72 -23.91 25.95
CA LYS A 457 13.01 -24.14 27.23
C LYS A 457 13.58 -23.26 28.36
N GLU A 458 14.89 -23.04 28.39
CA GLU A 458 15.53 -22.15 29.38
C GLU A 458 15.19 -20.66 29.14
N LEU A 459 15.19 -20.22 27.88
CA LEU A 459 14.75 -18.87 27.48
C LEU A 459 13.30 -18.61 27.89
N TRP A 460 12.44 -19.60 27.73
CA TRP A 460 11.04 -19.51 28.14
C TRP A 460 10.86 -19.51 29.67
N ARG A 461 11.66 -20.27 30.41
CA ARG A 461 11.67 -20.23 31.89
C ARG A 461 12.10 -18.86 32.43
N LEU A 462 13.10 -18.24 31.81
CA LEU A 462 13.54 -16.88 32.17
C LEU A 462 12.46 -15.83 31.87
N PHE A 463 11.73 -15.99 30.77
CA PHE A 463 10.59 -15.14 30.43
C PHE A 463 9.43 -15.29 31.43
N GLN A 464 9.15 -16.51 31.89
CA GLN A 464 8.15 -16.78 32.94
C GLN A 464 8.54 -16.17 34.29
N LEU A 465 9.81 -16.29 34.70
CA LEU A 465 10.33 -15.68 35.93
C LEU A 465 10.19 -14.16 35.93
N PHE A 466 10.41 -13.51 34.78
CA PHE A 466 10.23 -12.07 34.62
C PHE A 466 8.77 -11.62 34.89
N PHE A 467 7.78 -12.34 34.36
CA PHE A 467 6.37 -12.00 34.57
C PHE A 467 5.87 -12.33 35.97
N VAL A 468 6.39 -13.38 36.61
CA VAL A 468 6.12 -13.66 38.04
C VAL A 468 6.67 -12.54 38.92
N PHE A 469 7.87 -12.06 38.62
CA PHE A 469 8.49 -10.95 39.36
C PHE A 469 7.73 -9.63 39.16
N LEU A 470 7.26 -9.36 37.94
CA LEU A 470 6.43 -8.20 37.63
C LEU A 470 5.07 -8.25 38.35
N ALA A 471 4.43 -9.43 38.40
CA ALA A 471 3.17 -9.63 39.11
C ALA A 471 3.32 -9.46 40.64
N LEU A 472 4.43 -9.93 41.22
CA LEU A 472 4.76 -9.72 42.65
C LEU A 472 5.02 -8.25 42.98
N MET A 473 5.62 -7.49 42.06
CA MET A 473 5.83 -6.05 42.23
C MET A 473 4.51 -5.25 42.16
N LEU A 474 3.63 -5.60 41.23
CA LEU A 474 2.31 -4.98 41.10
C LEU A 474 1.40 -5.31 42.28
N SER A 475 1.49 -6.52 42.83
CA SER A 475 0.74 -6.90 44.04
C SER A 475 1.26 -6.19 45.30
N ALA A 476 2.57 -5.92 45.38
CA ALA A 476 3.16 -5.13 46.47
C ALA A 476 2.71 -3.64 46.44
N GLN A 477 2.48 -3.05 45.26
CA GLN A 477 1.91 -1.70 45.13
C GLN A 477 0.43 -1.64 45.57
N ALA A 478 -0.33 -2.73 45.40
CA ALA A 478 -1.76 -2.81 45.73
C ALA A 478 -2.07 -3.02 47.22
N GLN A 479 -1.05 -3.10 48.09
CA GLN A 479 -1.19 -3.31 49.55
C GLN A 479 -1.21 -2.01 50.38
N SER A 480 -1.19 -0.82 49.76
CA SER A 480 -1.27 0.44 50.50
C SER A 480 -2.74 0.91 50.69
N PRO A 481 -3.16 1.30 51.91
CA PRO A 481 -4.54 1.68 52.18
C PRO A 481 -4.90 3.01 51.49
N PRO A 482 -6.16 3.22 51.09
CA PRO A 482 -6.56 4.38 50.29
C PRO A 482 -6.61 5.63 51.19
N GLY A 483 -5.59 6.46 51.08
CA GLY A 483 -5.54 7.77 51.73
C GLY A 483 -4.12 8.14 52.15
N ARG A 484 -3.50 9.05 51.38
CA ARG A 484 -2.13 9.59 51.48
C ARG A 484 -1.04 8.76 50.82
N LEU A 485 -0.82 8.99 49.52
CA LEU A 485 0.49 8.83 48.89
C LEU A 485 1.14 10.22 48.77
N GLN A 486 2.02 10.55 49.71
CA GLN A 486 3.00 11.63 49.54
C GLN A 486 4.10 11.12 48.60
N CYS A 487 4.35 11.85 47.50
CA CYS A 487 5.39 11.58 46.48
C CYS A 487 6.84 11.63 47.02
N ARG A 488 7.24 10.70 47.89
CA ARG A 488 8.64 10.62 48.39
C ARG A 488 9.34 9.28 48.26
N HIS A 489 8.72 8.21 47.73
CA HIS A 489 9.38 6.90 47.61
C HIS A 489 9.22 6.18 46.25
N LEU A 490 9.14 6.91 45.13
CA LEU A 490 9.05 6.29 43.79
C LEU A 490 10.38 6.02 43.06
N TRP A 491 11.55 6.34 43.64
CA TRP A 491 12.83 6.23 42.91
C TRP A 491 13.53 4.87 43.04
N ALA A 492 13.24 4.08 44.08
CA ALA A 492 13.80 2.74 44.24
C ALA A 492 13.21 1.69 43.26
N PRO A 493 11.89 1.67 42.97
CA PRO A 493 11.31 0.71 42.02
C PRO A 493 11.75 0.95 40.57
N VAL A 494 11.93 2.20 40.16
CA VAL A 494 12.33 2.58 38.79
C VAL A 494 13.78 2.17 38.49
N GLY A 495 14.69 2.31 39.46
CA GLY A 495 16.07 1.86 39.34
C GLY A 495 16.19 0.33 39.23
N LEU A 496 15.36 -0.41 39.97
CA LEU A 496 15.29 -1.88 39.88
C LEU A 496 14.69 -2.37 38.56
N LEU A 497 13.69 -1.67 38.01
CA LEU A 497 13.13 -1.95 36.68
C LEU A 497 14.16 -1.73 35.57
N ALA A 498 14.96 -0.65 35.66
CA ALA A 498 16.04 -0.38 34.70
C ALA A 498 17.14 -1.46 34.75
N LEU A 499 17.51 -1.92 35.94
CA LEU A 499 18.48 -3.02 36.12
C LEU A 499 17.94 -4.37 35.62
N ALA A 500 16.67 -4.67 35.87
CA ALA A 500 16.02 -5.89 35.38
C ALA A 500 15.93 -5.92 33.84
N HIS A 501 15.63 -4.78 33.22
CA HIS A 501 15.65 -4.65 31.76
C HIS A 501 17.06 -4.74 31.18
N LEU A 502 18.07 -4.17 31.83
CA LEU A 502 19.46 -4.30 31.41
C LEU A 502 19.94 -5.75 31.49
N ALA A 503 19.61 -6.46 32.57
CA ALA A 503 19.93 -7.89 32.74
C ALA A 503 19.24 -8.76 31.68
N PHE A 504 17.98 -8.49 31.35
CA PHE A 504 17.24 -9.17 30.28
C PHE A 504 17.90 -8.94 28.91
N TYR A 505 18.29 -7.71 28.61
CA TYR A 505 18.96 -7.37 27.35
C TYR A 505 20.33 -8.07 27.21
N VAL A 506 21.09 -8.16 28.30
CA VAL A 506 22.38 -8.88 28.34
C VAL A 506 22.19 -10.37 28.14
N ALA A 507 21.18 -10.98 28.77
CA ALA A 507 20.88 -12.41 28.62
C ALA A 507 20.43 -12.75 27.18
N VAL A 508 19.60 -11.90 26.57
CA VAL A 508 19.19 -12.06 25.17
C VAL A 508 20.38 -11.90 24.22
N ALA A 509 21.25 -10.91 24.46
CA ALA A 509 22.44 -10.67 23.64
C ALA A 509 23.46 -11.82 23.73
N GLN A 510 23.69 -12.38 24.93
CA GLN A 510 24.56 -13.55 25.14
C GLN A 510 24.00 -14.79 24.45
N THR A 511 22.67 -14.96 24.47
CA THR A 511 22.00 -16.10 23.84
C THR A 511 22.02 -15.99 22.30
N LEU A 512 21.82 -14.79 21.75
CA LEU A 512 21.98 -14.54 20.32
C LEU A 512 23.43 -14.74 19.85
N ARG A 513 24.42 -14.46 20.71
CA ARG A 513 25.84 -14.78 20.49
C ARG A 513 26.10 -16.30 20.39
N ALA A 514 25.37 -17.09 21.18
CA ALA A 514 25.52 -18.55 21.21
C ALA A 514 24.76 -19.25 20.07
N ILE A 515 23.70 -18.64 19.53
CA ILE A 515 22.87 -19.18 18.43
C ILE A 515 23.53 -18.96 17.05
N ASN A 516 24.21 -17.83 16.83
CA ASN A 516 24.72 -17.45 15.51
C ASN A 516 26.23 -17.69 15.34
N GLY A 517 26.61 -18.96 15.23
CA GLY A 517 27.95 -19.38 14.80
C GLY A 517 28.38 -18.67 13.51
N PHE A 518 29.28 -17.69 13.64
CA PHE A 518 30.13 -17.06 12.62
C PHE A 518 29.55 -16.85 11.19
N ARG A 519 29.20 -15.59 10.88
CA ARG A 519 29.69 -14.75 9.72
C ARG A 519 28.66 -13.70 9.28
N TYR A 520 28.37 -12.74 10.14
CA TYR A 520 28.05 -11.37 9.72
C TYR A 520 28.23 -10.46 10.95
N GLN A 521 28.78 -9.25 10.77
CA GLN A 521 29.14 -8.27 11.83
C GLN A 521 30.50 -8.42 12.53
N ARG A 522 31.61 -8.30 11.78
CA ARG A 522 32.93 -8.01 12.38
C ARG A 522 33.37 -6.55 12.39
N ARG A 523 32.57 -5.59 11.88
CA ARG A 523 32.94 -4.15 11.87
C ARG A 523 32.10 -3.21 12.75
N CYS A 524 30.78 -3.38 12.85
CA CYS A 524 29.95 -2.42 13.63
C CYS A 524 29.86 -2.74 15.14
N HIS A 525 29.95 -4.02 15.51
CA HIS A 525 29.76 -4.43 16.91
C HIS A 525 31.03 -4.29 17.77
N LYS A 526 32.22 -4.46 17.17
CA LYS A 526 33.49 -4.20 17.87
C LYS A 526 33.70 -2.71 18.15
N LEU A 527 33.17 -1.81 17.31
CA LEU A 527 33.33 -0.36 17.49
C LEU A 527 32.45 0.18 18.63
N THR A 528 31.24 -0.35 18.77
CA THR A 528 30.25 0.13 19.75
C THR A 528 30.60 -0.32 21.17
N LEU A 529 31.06 -1.56 21.36
CA LEU A 529 31.50 -2.03 22.68
C LEU A 529 32.86 -1.45 23.09
N ALA A 530 33.83 -1.33 22.16
CA ALA A 530 35.15 -0.80 22.48
C ALA A 530 35.12 0.70 22.86
N LEU A 531 34.17 1.48 22.33
CA LEU A 531 33.99 2.89 22.72
C LEU A 531 33.33 3.04 24.10
N ALA A 532 32.53 2.07 24.54
CA ALA A 532 31.79 2.15 25.80
C ALA A 532 32.61 1.71 27.02
N THR A 533 33.56 0.79 26.87
CA THR A 533 34.26 0.19 28.03
C THR A 533 35.72 0.59 28.19
N ASP A 534 36.44 1.02 27.15
CA ASP A 534 37.91 1.20 27.20
C ASP A 534 38.40 2.65 27.35
N ARG A 535 37.51 3.66 27.42
CA ARG A 535 37.92 5.08 27.47
C ARG A 535 37.31 5.91 28.60
N LEU A 536 36.60 5.27 29.51
CA LEU A 536 36.02 5.89 30.69
C LEU A 536 37.04 5.75 31.84
N LYS A 537 37.85 6.80 32.08
CA LYS A 537 38.90 6.71 33.09
C LYS A 537 38.39 6.89 34.53
N HIS A 538 37.42 7.78 34.74
CA HIS A 538 36.89 8.07 36.08
C HIS A 538 35.46 8.62 36.03
N VAL A 539 34.66 8.22 37.03
CA VAL A 539 33.38 8.83 37.39
C VAL A 539 33.50 9.28 38.85
N LYS A 540 33.30 10.57 39.12
CA LYS A 540 33.28 11.11 40.50
C LYS A 540 31.91 11.72 40.78
N MET A 541 31.36 11.35 41.93
CA MET A 541 30.08 11.85 42.42
C MET A 541 30.34 12.78 43.62
N ARG A 542 29.85 14.01 43.58
CA ARG A 542 29.87 14.93 44.74
C ARG A 542 28.46 15.38 45.06
N ALA A 543 28.12 15.33 46.35
CA ALA A 543 26.90 15.90 46.90
C ALA A 543 27.25 17.23 47.56
N PHE A 544 26.53 18.30 47.21
CA PHE A 544 26.66 19.59 47.89
C PHE A 544 25.53 19.73 48.92
N GLY A 545 25.90 20.02 50.18
CA GLY A 545 24.97 20.57 51.14
C GLY A 545 25.10 22.10 51.10
N VAL A 546 24.04 22.81 50.74
CA VAL A 546 23.98 24.28 50.90
C VAL A 546 22.98 24.61 52.00
N GLY A 547 23.43 25.45 52.92
CA GLY A 547 22.82 25.72 54.22
C GLY A 547 21.54 26.55 54.20
N SER A 548 20.97 26.61 55.41
CA SER A 548 19.66 27.10 55.84
C SER A 548 19.21 28.45 55.28
N GLY A 549 18.08 28.44 54.58
CA GLY A 549 17.20 29.58 54.35
C GLY A 549 15.83 29.04 53.95
N SER A 550 14.80 29.39 54.73
CA SER A 550 13.45 28.84 54.69
C SER A 550 12.81 28.81 53.28
N GLY A 551 12.56 27.60 52.76
CA GLY A 551 11.83 27.34 51.54
C GLY A 551 12.38 26.12 50.82
N SER A 552 11.58 25.05 50.72
CA SER A 552 11.81 23.78 50.01
C SER A 552 13.04 23.71 49.07
N ALA A 553 14.09 22.99 49.47
CA ALA A 553 15.24 22.66 48.62
C ALA A 553 15.45 21.14 48.51
N VAL A 554 15.62 20.65 47.29
CA VAL A 554 15.96 19.26 46.93
C VAL A 554 17.49 19.15 46.81
N PRO A 555 18.15 18.09 47.33
CA PRO A 555 19.59 17.95 47.17
C PRO A 555 19.93 17.65 45.69
N ALA A 556 20.82 18.44 45.11
CA ALA A 556 21.37 18.20 43.77
C ALA A 556 22.66 17.35 43.88
N VAL A 557 22.78 16.33 43.02
CA VAL A 557 23.97 15.50 42.87
C VAL A 557 24.56 15.76 41.50
N GLU A 558 25.85 16.08 41.44
CA GLU A 558 26.56 16.34 40.20
C GLU A 558 27.50 15.17 39.88
N PHE A 559 27.51 14.75 38.62
CA PHE A 559 28.37 13.70 38.09
C PHE A 559 29.41 14.32 37.16
N GLU A 560 30.69 14.12 37.48
CA GLU A 560 31.78 14.52 36.59
C GLU A 560 32.34 13.27 35.89
N VAL A 561 32.34 13.29 34.55
CA VAL A 561 32.82 12.20 33.69
C VAL A 561 33.86 12.76 32.71
N GLN A 562 35.08 12.23 32.75
CA GLN A 562 36.16 12.62 31.83
C GLN A 562 36.41 11.56 30.75
N TYR A 563 36.50 12.02 29.49
CA TYR A 563 36.84 11.23 28.30
C TYR A 563 38.10 11.79 27.61
N GLN A 564 38.79 10.96 26.83
CA GLN A 564 39.96 11.38 26.03
C GLN A 564 39.53 11.62 24.57
N GLU A 565 39.72 12.84 24.05
CA GLU A 565 39.28 13.22 22.69
C GLU A 565 40.04 12.48 21.56
N PRO A 566 39.36 12.12 20.45
CA PRO A 566 39.99 11.49 19.28
C PRO A 566 40.53 12.53 18.27
N PRO A 567 41.50 12.17 17.39
CA PRO A 567 42.02 13.09 16.37
C PRO A 567 40.97 13.49 15.33
N GLU A 568 41.07 14.73 14.81
CA GLU A 568 40.06 15.42 13.98
C GLU A 568 39.54 14.64 12.75
N SER A 569 40.31 13.69 12.21
CA SER A 569 39.88 12.88 11.05
C SER A 569 38.73 11.90 11.34
N TYR A 570 38.38 11.67 12.62
CA TYR A 570 37.26 10.81 13.04
C TYR A 570 35.94 11.56 13.28
N LEU A 571 35.99 12.86 13.59
CA LEU A 571 34.81 13.68 13.90
C LEU A 571 33.89 13.89 12.69
N ALA A 572 34.44 13.92 11.47
CA ALA A 572 33.66 14.09 10.24
C ALA A 572 32.78 12.88 9.89
N LYS A 573 33.21 11.66 10.23
CA LYS A 573 32.41 10.43 10.02
C LYS A 573 31.38 10.21 11.12
N PHE A 574 31.65 10.68 12.34
CA PHE A 574 30.76 10.51 13.49
C PHE A 574 29.51 11.41 13.39
N LYS A 575 29.65 12.65 12.89
CA LYS A 575 28.51 13.60 12.73
C LYS A 575 27.40 13.09 11.80
N ARG A 576 27.68 12.23 10.82
CA ARG A 576 26.66 11.65 9.93
C ARG A 576 25.88 10.48 10.54
N SER A 577 26.45 9.75 11.50
CA SER A 577 25.77 8.61 12.14
C SER A 577 25.05 9.00 13.44
N TRP A 578 25.46 10.08 14.10
CA TRP A 578 24.88 10.53 15.37
C TRP A 578 23.48 11.15 15.22
N ALA A 579 23.18 11.79 14.09
CA ALA A 579 21.86 12.35 13.81
C ALA A 579 20.75 11.28 13.68
N LEU A 580 21.10 10.04 13.28
CA LEU A 580 20.14 8.95 13.12
C LEU A 580 19.82 8.18 14.40
N HIS A 581 20.68 8.26 15.43
CA HIS A 581 20.49 7.49 16.67
C HIS A 581 20.01 8.34 17.85
N PHE A 582 20.27 9.65 17.84
CA PHE A 582 19.73 10.54 18.87
C PHE A 582 18.21 10.78 18.70
N GLY A 583 17.69 10.78 17.46
CA GLY A 583 16.25 10.88 17.20
C GLY A 583 15.43 9.68 17.70
N PHE A 584 16.01 8.47 17.65
CA PHE A 584 15.32 7.27 18.11
C PHE A 584 15.25 7.19 19.65
N LEU A 585 16.29 7.69 20.33
CA LEU A 585 16.33 7.77 21.79
C LEU A 585 15.39 8.87 22.35
N LEU A 586 15.30 10.01 21.66
CA LEU A 586 14.36 11.08 22.03
C LEU A 586 12.90 10.71 21.79
N CYS A 587 12.59 9.93 20.73
CA CYS A 587 11.24 9.42 20.52
C CYS A 587 10.84 8.38 21.57
N THR A 588 11.75 7.50 22.02
CA THR A 588 11.43 6.50 23.04
C THR A 588 11.29 7.11 24.44
N PHE A 589 12.10 8.12 24.79
CA PHE A 589 11.90 8.87 26.04
C PHE A 589 10.68 9.81 25.99
N GLY A 590 10.39 10.43 24.84
CA GLY A 590 9.24 11.32 24.64
C GLY A 590 7.88 10.60 24.68
N PHE A 591 7.80 9.37 24.16
CA PHE A 591 6.58 8.54 24.25
C PHE A 591 6.32 8.02 25.67
N MET A 592 7.36 7.76 26.46
CA MET A 592 7.21 7.31 27.85
C MET A 592 6.86 8.44 28.82
N ALA A 593 7.33 9.67 28.55
CA ALA A 593 6.94 10.85 29.32
C ALA A 593 5.46 11.23 29.10
N SER A 594 4.92 11.00 27.90
CA SER A 594 3.51 11.29 27.58
C SER A 594 2.54 10.19 28.06
N ALA A 595 2.95 8.92 28.06
CA ALA A 595 2.16 7.83 28.66
C ALA A 595 2.05 7.94 30.20
N SER A 596 3.01 8.59 30.86
CA SER A 596 3.00 8.80 32.31
C SER A 596 2.14 10.00 32.75
N VAL A 597 1.77 10.90 31.82
CA VAL A 597 0.89 12.07 32.09
C VAL A 597 -0.59 11.73 31.89
N VAL A 598 -0.92 10.72 31.07
CA VAL A 598 -2.31 10.28 30.84
C VAL A 598 -2.84 9.39 31.97
N ILE A 599 -1.97 8.82 32.81
CA ILE A 599 -2.37 8.02 34.00
C ILE A 599 -2.52 8.90 35.27
N LEU A 600 -2.33 10.22 35.17
CA LEU A 600 -2.57 11.18 36.25
C LEU A 600 -3.73 12.15 35.97
N CYS A 601 -4.58 11.85 34.97
CA CYS A 601 -5.81 12.59 34.67
C CYS A 601 -7.06 11.70 34.48
N PHE A 602 -7.08 10.51 35.11
CA PHE A 602 -8.30 9.74 35.34
C PHE A 602 -8.39 9.29 36.80
#